data_AF-A0A9E6XY76-F1
#
_entry.id   AF-A0A9E6XY76-F1
#
_cell.length_a   1.000
_cell.length_b   1.000
_cell.length_c   1.000
_cell.angle_alpha   90.00
_cell.angle_beta   90.00
_cell.angle_gamma   90.00
#
_symmetry.space_group_name_H-M   'P 1'
#
loop_
_entity.id
_entity.type
_entity.pdbx_description
1 polymer ?
#
loop_
_entity_poly.entity_id
_entity_poly.type
_entity_poly.pdbx_seq_one_letter_code
_entity_poly.pdbx_strand_id
1 'polypeptide(L)'
;MLADACRDLGMPVYAVLGNHDWHADRVDELRPILDDGGITLLERDWAVCELGGIEVGVVGTKGFVGGFPGSHLPDFGEPLLRRVYDETSAEVEALDAGLRAVAHCPLRFVVLHYAPIGATLVGEPEGIWTFLGTDRLAAPIAQHEPTLVVHGHAHAGTFEGAIGGTPVHNVSVPVMGRDFWTFEVPYPVHPASPVH
;
A
#
# COMPACT_ATOMS: atom_id res chain seq x y z
N MET A 1 -22.24 2.83 -7.05
CA MET A 1 -20.81 2.95 -7.41
C MET A 1 -19.98 2.89 -6.12
N LEU A 2 -18.66 2.65 -6.14
CA LEU A 2 -17.85 2.55 -4.89
C LEU A 2 -18.03 3.80 -4.00
N ALA A 3 -17.98 4.99 -4.59
CA ALA A 3 -18.22 6.26 -3.90
C ALA A 3 -19.58 6.30 -3.17
N ASP A 4 -20.64 5.79 -3.78
CA ASP A 4 -21.97 5.76 -3.15
C ASP A 4 -22.01 4.80 -1.96
N ALA A 5 -21.30 3.67 -2.05
CA ALA A 5 -21.25 2.68 -0.97
C ALA A 5 -20.45 3.20 0.24
N CYS A 6 -19.49 4.10 0.03
CA CYS A 6 -18.66 4.67 1.08
C CYS A 6 -19.27 5.91 1.75
N ARG A 7 -20.19 6.62 1.09
CA ARG A 7 -20.73 7.91 1.54
C ARG A 7 -21.34 7.89 2.96
N ASP A 8 -21.98 6.78 3.32
CA ASP A 8 -22.67 6.62 4.60
C ASP A 8 -21.82 5.90 5.66
N LEU A 9 -20.53 5.65 5.38
CA LEU A 9 -19.62 5.02 6.34
C LEU A 9 -19.19 6.05 7.40
N GLY A 10 -19.45 5.74 8.67
CA GLY A 10 -19.01 6.56 9.82
C GLY A 10 -17.52 6.45 10.15
N MET A 11 -16.69 5.98 9.21
CA MET A 11 -15.25 5.75 9.38
C MET A 11 -14.48 6.30 8.19
N PRO A 12 -13.24 6.78 8.38
CA PRO A 12 -12.42 7.26 7.27
C PRO A 12 -12.11 6.12 6.30
N VAL A 13 -12.20 6.41 5.00
CA VAL A 13 -11.87 5.47 3.92
C VAL A 13 -10.69 6.03 3.15
N TYR A 14 -9.64 5.22 3.01
CA TYR A 14 -8.45 5.55 2.23
C TYR A 14 -8.33 4.59 1.06
N ALA A 15 -7.90 5.10 -0.09
CA ALA A 15 -7.68 4.29 -1.29
C ALA A 15 -6.36 4.66 -1.97
N VAL A 16 -5.83 3.72 -2.74
CA VAL A 16 -4.75 3.93 -3.71
C VAL A 16 -5.26 3.41 -5.05
N LEU A 17 -4.77 3.97 -6.16
CA LEU A 17 -5.14 3.48 -7.48
C LEU A 17 -4.39 2.19 -7.83
N GLY A 18 -5.06 1.33 -8.59
CA GLY A 18 -4.46 0.18 -9.23
C GLY A 18 -4.12 0.42 -10.70
N ASN A 19 -3.47 -0.56 -11.31
CA ASN A 19 -3.09 -0.50 -12.73
C ASN A 19 -4.31 -0.40 -13.67
N HIS A 20 -5.47 -0.93 -13.29
CA HIS A 20 -6.70 -0.82 -14.08
C HIS A 20 -7.33 0.58 -14.02
N ASP A 21 -7.13 1.33 -12.94
CA ASP A 21 -7.58 2.73 -12.87
C ASP A 21 -6.79 3.60 -13.84
N TRP A 22 -5.49 3.32 -13.96
CA TRP A 22 -4.59 3.94 -14.94
C TRP A 22 -4.87 3.48 -16.38
N HIS A 23 -5.44 2.28 -16.61
CA HIS A 23 -5.70 1.77 -17.96
C HIS A 23 -6.64 2.66 -18.77
N ALA A 24 -7.62 3.28 -18.10
CA ALA A 24 -8.56 4.20 -18.73
C ALA A 24 -7.98 5.61 -18.93
N ASP A 25 -6.82 5.92 -18.34
CA ASP A 25 -6.12 7.21 -18.39
C ASP A 25 -7.02 8.42 -18.04
N ARG A 26 -7.94 8.22 -17.09
CA ARG A 26 -8.90 9.23 -16.61
C ARG A 26 -8.82 9.41 -15.10
N VAL A 27 -7.61 9.23 -14.56
CA VAL A 27 -7.33 9.32 -13.12
C VAL A 27 -7.76 10.67 -12.52
N ASP A 28 -7.55 11.76 -13.26
CA ASP A 28 -7.95 13.11 -12.85
C ASP A 28 -9.47 13.25 -12.66
N GLU A 29 -10.26 12.42 -13.34
CA GLU A 29 -11.72 12.40 -13.20
C GLU A 29 -12.16 11.48 -12.06
N LEU A 30 -11.36 10.48 -11.69
CA LEU A 30 -11.67 9.56 -10.59
C LEU A 30 -11.54 10.22 -9.22
N ARG A 31 -10.47 11.01 -9.01
CA ARG A 31 -10.22 11.69 -7.73
C ARG A 31 -11.44 12.47 -7.20
N PRO A 32 -12.04 13.42 -7.94
CA PRO A 32 -13.18 14.19 -7.43
C PRO A 32 -14.42 13.32 -7.15
N ILE A 33 -14.60 12.21 -7.87
CA ILE A 33 -15.71 11.27 -7.63
C ILE A 33 -15.48 10.49 -6.33
N LEU A 34 -14.25 10.03 -6.09
CA LEU A 34 -13.88 9.33 -4.86
C LEU A 34 -13.97 10.27 -3.65
N ASP A 35 -13.45 11.49 -3.78
CA ASP A 35 -13.50 12.51 -2.72
C ASP A 35 -14.96 12.86 -2.35
N ASP A 36 -15.86 13.03 -3.33
CA ASP A 36 -17.29 13.26 -3.07
C ASP A 36 -17.97 12.07 -2.36
N GLY A 37 -17.44 10.85 -2.56
CA GLY A 37 -17.85 9.64 -1.85
C GLY A 37 -17.26 9.49 -0.44
N GLY A 38 -16.49 10.47 0.05
CA GLY A 38 -15.83 10.40 1.36
C GLY A 38 -14.56 9.52 1.36
N ILE A 39 -14.02 9.17 0.19
CA ILE A 39 -12.81 8.36 0.05
C ILE A 39 -11.63 9.29 -0.15
N THR A 40 -10.65 9.22 0.75
CA THR A 40 -9.39 9.96 0.60
C THR A 40 -8.42 9.17 -0.27
N LEU A 41 -8.18 9.65 -1.49
CA LEU A 41 -7.24 9.02 -2.41
C LEU A 41 -5.78 9.43 -2.11
N LEU A 42 -4.96 8.46 -1.72
CA LEU A 42 -3.54 8.59 -1.43
C LEU A 42 -2.69 8.14 -2.64
N GLU A 43 -2.15 9.11 -3.37
CA GLU A 43 -1.25 8.85 -4.50
C GLU A 43 0.13 9.42 -4.16
N ARG A 44 1.04 8.56 -3.70
CA ARG A 44 2.34 8.98 -3.12
C ARG A 44 2.17 9.94 -1.94
N ASP A 45 1.18 9.66 -1.10
CA ASP A 45 0.75 10.57 -0.04
C ASP A 45 0.46 9.82 1.26
N TRP A 46 0.18 10.56 2.31
CA TRP A 46 -0.16 10.05 3.62
C TRP A 46 -1.25 10.90 4.28
N ALA A 47 -1.92 10.30 5.25
CA ALA A 47 -2.91 10.97 6.07
C ALA A 47 -2.79 10.51 7.52
N VAL A 48 -3.30 11.35 8.42
CA VAL A 48 -3.48 11.01 9.83
C VAL A 48 -4.94 11.22 10.18
N CYS A 49 -5.55 10.22 10.82
CA CYS A 49 -6.86 10.36 11.45
C CYS A 49 -6.80 9.97 12.92
N GLU A 50 -7.77 10.43 13.69
CA GLU A 50 -7.93 10.04 15.10
C GLU A 50 -9.07 9.01 15.21
N LEU A 51 -8.78 7.85 15.80
CA LEU A 51 -9.76 6.82 16.08
C LEU A 51 -9.70 6.47 17.57
N GLY A 52 -10.75 6.80 18.33
CA GLY A 52 -10.82 6.51 19.75
C GLY A 52 -9.70 7.15 20.58
N GLY A 53 -9.24 8.36 20.21
CA GLY A 53 -8.13 9.06 20.87
C GLY A 53 -6.74 8.62 20.43
N ILE A 54 -6.63 7.72 19.45
CA ILE A 54 -5.35 7.25 18.90
C ILE A 54 -5.15 7.87 17.52
N GLU A 55 -3.98 8.49 17.31
CA GLU A 55 -3.54 8.92 15.99
C GLU A 55 -3.14 7.71 15.14
N VAL A 56 -3.75 7.61 13.96
CA VAL A 56 -3.52 6.54 12.99
C VAL A 56 -2.96 7.14 11.72
N GLY A 57 -1.73 6.75 11.39
CA GLY A 57 -1.07 7.11 10.15
C GLY A 57 -1.40 6.12 9.04
N VAL A 58 -1.78 6.62 7.87
CA VAL A 58 -1.99 5.81 6.67
C VAL A 58 -1.10 6.36 5.56
N VAL A 59 -0.26 5.52 4.99
CA VAL A 59 0.61 5.86 3.87
C VAL A 59 0.14 5.07 2.66
N GLY A 60 -0.14 5.76 1.56
CA GLY A 60 -0.71 5.15 0.37
C GLY A 60 0.06 5.52 -0.88
N THR A 61 0.44 4.50 -1.64
CA THR A 61 0.99 4.66 -2.98
C THR A 61 0.71 3.42 -3.79
N LYS A 62 0.52 3.50 -5.11
CA LYS A 62 0.22 2.28 -5.88
C LYS A 62 1.39 1.28 -5.82
N GLY A 63 2.63 1.76 -5.71
CA GLY A 63 3.85 1.00 -5.96
C GLY A 63 4.15 0.93 -7.46
N PHE A 64 5.03 0.03 -7.88
CA PHE A 64 5.14 -0.28 -9.31
C PHE A 64 5.88 -1.60 -9.55
N VAL A 65 6.02 -1.93 -10.82
CA VAL A 65 6.81 -3.06 -11.30
C VAL A 65 8.30 -2.86 -10.99
N GLY A 66 9.09 -3.91 -11.09
CA GLY A 66 10.55 -3.80 -10.90
C GLY A 66 11.21 -5.10 -10.50
N GLY A 67 10.44 -6.11 -10.10
CA GLY A 67 10.90 -7.46 -9.85
C GLY A 67 11.60 -7.68 -8.52
N PHE A 68 11.96 -8.94 -8.35
CA PHE A 68 12.48 -9.56 -7.14
C PHE A 68 13.85 -10.20 -7.44
N PRO A 69 14.59 -10.73 -6.45
CA PRO A 69 15.95 -11.23 -6.67
C PRO A 69 16.07 -12.16 -7.89
N GLY A 70 16.98 -11.81 -8.80
CA GLY A 70 17.21 -12.54 -10.06
C GLY A 70 16.39 -12.04 -11.26
N SER A 71 15.46 -11.10 -11.07
CA SER A 71 14.55 -10.59 -12.10
C SER A 71 14.36 -9.07 -12.06
N HIS A 72 15.25 -8.37 -11.35
CA HIS A 72 15.20 -6.92 -11.17
C HIS A 72 15.31 -6.16 -12.49
N LEU A 73 14.47 -5.15 -12.65
CA LEU A 73 14.60 -4.17 -13.72
C LEU A 73 15.66 -3.13 -13.31
N PRO A 74 16.82 -3.05 -13.99
CA PRO A 74 17.89 -2.12 -13.63
C PRO A 74 17.65 -0.71 -14.18
N ASP A 75 18.31 0.30 -13.60
CA ASP A 75 18.49 1.62 -14.24
C ASP A 75 19.50 1.51 -15.38
N PHE A 76 19.10 0.86 -16.46
CA PHE A 76 19.96 0.59 -17.61
C PHE A 76 19.13 0.38 -18.87
N GLY A 77 19.77 0.56 -20.04
CA GLY A 77 19.15 0.34 -21.34
C GLY A 77 18.52 1.61 -21.93
N GLU A 78 17.45 1.45 -22.69
CA GLU A 78 16.78 2.57 -23.36
C GLU A 78 16.14 3.55 -22.37
N PRO A 79 15.97 4.83 -22.76
CA PRO A 79 15.28 5.82 -21.92
C PRO A 79 13.90 5.38 -21.42
N LEU A 80 13.17 4.53 -22.16
CA LEU A 80 11.87 4.03 -21.74
C LEU A 80 11.96 3.05 -20.57
N LEU A 81 12.95 2.14 -20.58
CA LEU A 81 13.18 1.22 -19.46
C LEU A 81 13.62 1.99 -18.21
N ARG A 82 14.48 2.98 -18.39
CA ARG A 82 14.94 3.84 -17.29
C ARG A 82 13.80 4.67 -16.70
N ARG A 83 12.84 5.14 -17.51
CA ARG A 83 11.62 5.80 -16.98
C ARG A 83 10.76 4.85 -16.14
N VAL A 84 10.66 3.58 -16.52
CA VAL A 84 9.97 2.57 -15.68
C VAL A 84 10.69 2.41 -14.35
N TYR A 85 12.03 2.35 -14.37
CA TYR A 85 12.84 2.31 -13.16
C TYR A 85 12.63 3.55 -12.28
N ASP A 86 12.67 4.75 -12.88
CA ASP A 86 12.51 6.04 -12.20
C ASP A 86 11.12 6.18 -11.57
N GLU A 87 10.08 5.71 -12.27
CA GLU A 87 8.72 5.66 -11.74
C GLU A 87 8.64 4.79 -10.48
N THR A 88 9.25 3.60 -10.49
CA THR A 88 9.37 2.76 -9.28
C THR A 88 10.17 3.45 -8.18
N SER A 89 11.24 4.18 -8.53
CA SER A 89 12.02 4.95 -7.56
C SER A 89 11.16 6.01 -6.86
N ALA A 90 10.35 6.75 -7.61
CA ALA A 90 9.46 7.76 -7.05
C ALA A 90 8.42 7.17 -6.08
N GLU A 91 7.90 5.97 -6.36
CA GLU A 91 7.00 5.26 -5.44
C GLU A 91 7.71 4.86 -4.13
N VAL A 92 8.95 4.36 -4.22
CA VAL A 92 9.76 3.97 -3.05
C VAL A 92 10.13 5.18 -2.20
N GLU A 93 10.53 6.28 -2.83
CA GLU A 93 10.88 7.54 -2.15
C GLU A 93 9.65 8.15 -1.46
N ALA A 94 8.50 8.14 -2.11
CA ALA A 94 7.25 8.62 -1.51
C ALA A 94 6.82 7.76 -0.32
N LEU A 95 6.93 6.43 -0.44
CA LEU A 95 6.63 5.50 0.66
C LEU A 95 7.53 5.77 1.89
N ASP A 96 8.83 5.95 1.67
CA ASP A 96 9.77 6.34 2.74
C ASP A 96 9.42 7.69 3.38
N ALA A 97 9.11 8.70 2.56
CA ALA A 97 8.75 10.03 3.03
C ALA A 97 7.44 10.02 3.82
N GLY A 98 6.42 9.31 3.37
CA GLY A 98 5.15 9.16 4.05
C GLY A 98 5.28 8.43 5.38
N LEU A 99 6.03 7.32 5.41
CA LEU A 99 6.30 6.58 6.65
C LEU A 99 7.05 7.42 7.68
N ARG A 100 7.98 8.26 7.24
CA ARG A 100 8.65 9.25 8.09
C ARG A 100 7.67 10.30 8.63
N ALA A 101 6.75 10.79 7.80
CA ALA A 101 5.79 11.82 8.19
C ALA A 101 4.83 11.34 9.28
N VAL A 102 4.39 10.09 9.21
CA VAL A 102 3.47 9.48 10.19
C VAL A 102 4.20 8.76 11.33
N ALA A 103 5.51 8.95 11.50
CA ALA A 103 6.31 8.22 12.48
C ALA A 103 5.89 8.45 13.95
N HIS A 104 5.17 9.55 14.22
CA HIS A 104 4.62 9.87 15.54
C HIS A 104 3.35 9.08 15.86
N CYS A 105 2.65 8.54 14.86
CA CYS A 105 1.40 7.82 15.04
C CYS A 105 1.65 6.43 15.66
N PRO A 106 0.95 6.06 16.74
CA PRO A 106 1.08 4.74 17.36
C PRO A 106 0.72 3.56 16.43
N LEU A 107 -0.24 3.77 15.52
CA LEU A 107 -0.62 2.79 14.50
C LEU A 107 -0.30 3.38 13.13
N ARG A 108 0.38 2.60 12.29
CA ARG A 108 0.82 3.01 10.96
C ARG A 108 0.50 1.92 9.95
N PHE A 109 -0.27 2.27 8.93
CA PHE A 109 -0.71 1.36 7.89
C PHE A 109 -0.13 1.77 6.55
N VAL A 110 0.28 0.79 5.75
CA VAL A 110 0.70 1.00 4.37
C VAL A 110 -0.29 0.32 3.45
N VAL A 111 -0.79 1.07 2.47
CA VAL A 111 -1.68 0.58 1.43
C VAL A 111 -0.96 0.66 0.10
N LEU A 112 -0.83 -0.48 -0.58
CA LEU A 112 -0.21 -0.60 -1.89
C LEU A 112 -1.17 -1.25 -2.88
N HIS A 113 -0.92 -1.08 -4.18
CA HIS A 113 -1.51 -1.95 -5.20
C HIS A 113 -0.56 -3.09 -5.55
N TYR A 114 0.68 -2.76 -5.91
CA TYR A 114 1.73 -3.70 -6.29
C TYR A 114 2.37 -4.39 -5.07
N ALA A 115 2.81 -5.65 -5.27
CA ALA A 115 3.37 -6.46 -4.19
C ALA A 115 4.77 -5.97 -3.75
N PRO A 116 5.01 -5.77 -2.43
CA PRO A 116 6.32 -5.40 -1.92
C PRO A 116 7.24 -6.60 -1.66
N ILE A 117 6.72 -7.84 -1.65
CA ILE A 117 7.49 -9.05 -1.38
C ILE A 117 7.07 -10.19 -2.33
N GLY A 118 8.03 -11.05 -2.69
CA GLY A 118 7.77 -12.23 -3.52
C GLY A 118 6.95 -13.31 -2.79
N ALA A 119 6.99 -13.35 -1.46
CA ALA A 119 6.26 -14.34 -0.67
C ALA A 119 4.74 -14.29 -0.91
N THR A 120 4.18 -13.10 -1.11
CA THR A 120 2.74 -12.92 -1.40
C THR A 120 2.39 -13.14 -2.87
N LEU A 121 3.38 -13.41 -3.73
CA LEU A 121 3.20 -13.79 -5.13
C LEU A 121 3.20 -15.30 -5.36
N VAL A 122 3.53 -16.10 -4.33
CA VAL A 122 3.53 -17.57 -4.45
C VAL A 122 2.15 -18.05 -4.89
N GLY A 123 2.11 -18.75 -6.02
CA GLY A 123 0.89 -19.19 -6.71
C GLY A 123 0.68 -18.51 -8.08
N GLU A 124 1.24 -17.31 -8.27
CA GLU A 124 1.34 -16.67 -9.59
C GLU A 124 2.42 -17.34 -10.45
N PRO A 125 2.30 -17.34 -11.79
CA PRO A 125 3.38 -17.78 -12.66
C PRO A 125 4.65 -16.95 -12.45
N GLU A 126 5.77 -17.60 -12.09
CA GLU A 126 7.04 -16.90 -11.78
C GLU A 126 7.51 -15.96 -12.91
N GLY A 127 7.23 -16.34 -14.17
CA GLY A 127 7.61 -15.54 -15.34
C GLY A 127 6.97 -14.15 -15.42
N ILE A 128 5.95 -13.85 -14.60
CA ILE A 128 5.30 -12.54 -14.57
C ILE A 128 5.60 -11.73 -13.30
N TRP A 129 6.36 -12.27 -12.34
CA TRP A 129 6.56 -11.62 -11.04
C TRP A 129 7.18 -10.21 -11.14
N THR A 130 8.04 -9.96 -12.13
CA THR A 130 8.60 -8.62 -12.39
C THR A 130 7.53 -7.56 -12.65
N PHE A 131 6.37 -7.96 -13.20
CA PHE A 131 5.25 -7.09 -13.49
C PHE A 131 4.24 -6.97 -12.34
N LEU A 132 4.37 -7.78 -11.28
CA LEU A 132 3.43 -7.80 -10.15
C LEU A 132 3.92 -6.98 -8.95
N GLY A 133 5.18 -6.55 -8.94
CA GLY A 133 5.72 -5.68 -7.91
C GLY A 133 7.24 -5.65 -7.87
N THR A 134 7.80 -5.28 -6.72
CA THR A 134 9.24 -5.24 -6.51
C THR A 134 9.62 -5.26 -5.03
N ASP A 135 10.74 -5.91 -4.68
CA ASP A 135 11.32 -5.88 -3.33
C ASP A 135 11.92 -4.53 -2.95
N ARG A 136 12.10 -3.59 -3.89
CA ARG A 136 12.51 -2.22 -3.59
C ARG A 136 11.53 -1.50 -2.66
N LEU A 137 10.25 -1.86 -2.72
CA LEU A 137 9.21 -1.34 -1.81
C LEU A 137 9.36 -1.89 -0.39
N ALA A 138 10.01 -3.05 -0.20
CA ALA A 138 10.22 -3.63 1.12
C ALA A 138 11.26 -2.86 1.95
N ALA A 139 12.22 -2.18 1.31
CA ALA A 139 13.28 -1.46 2.01
C ALA A 139 12.76 -0.37 2.98
N PRO A 140 11.91 0.59 2.56
CA PRO A 140 11.35 1.57 3.51
C PRO A 140 10.44 0.91 4.55
N ILE A 141 9.67 -0.12 4.19
CA ILE A 141 8.83 -0.85 5.15
C ILE A 141 9.68 -1.49 6.25
N ALA A 142 10.78 -2.15 5.88
CA ALA A 142 11.71 -2.76 6.83
C ALA A 142 12.37 -1.72 7.75
N GLN A 143 12.63 -0.52 7.24
CA GLN A 143 13.25 0.56 8.00
C GLN A 143 12.29 1.19 9.02
N HIS A 144 11.04 1.38 8.65
CA HIS A 144 10.07 2.11 9.47
C HIS A 144 9.17 1.20 10.31
N GLU A 145 9.11 -0.10 10.02
CA GLU A 145 8.35 -1.11 10.75
C GLU A 145 6.89 -0.68 11.03
N PRO A 146 6.08 -0.40 9.99
CA PRO A 146 4.67 -0.06 10.20
C PRO A 146 3.92 -1.25 10.79
N THR A 147 2.75 -0.98 11.36
CA THR A 147 1.90 -1.98 12.03
C THR A 147 1.44 -3.07 11.06
N LEU A 148 1.07 -2.70 9.84
CA LEU A 148 0.52 -3.59 8.84
C LEU A 148 0.70 -3.01 7.44
N VAL A 149 1.00 -3.86 6.47
CA VAL A 149 1.02 -3.54 5.05
C VAL A 149 -0.05 -4.38 4.36
N VAL A 150 -0.84 -3.76 3.49
CA VAL A 150 -1.75 -4.46 2.59
C VAL A 150 -1.44 -4.11 1.14
N HIS A 151 -1.58 -5.08 0.24
CA HIS A 151 -1.51 -4.85 -1.18
C HIS A 151 -2.53 -5.69 -1.96
N GLY A 152 -2.71 -5.39 -3.25
CA GLY A 152 -3.59 -6.14 -4.15
C GLY A 152 -2.83 -6.78 -5.30
N HIS A 153 -3.42 -6.69 -6.49
CA HIS A 153 -2.88 -7.03 -7.81
C HIS A 153 -2.62 -8.52 -8.10
N ALA A 154 -2.03 -9.28 -7.18
CA ALA A 154 -1.71 -10.70 -7.38
C ALA A 154 -2.93 -11.59 -7.04
N HIS A 155 -3.67 -12.00 -8.06
CA HIS A 155 -4.94 -12.71 -7.92
C HIS A 155 -4.79 -14.21 -7.64
N ALA A 156 -3.68 -14.82 -8.03
CA ALA A 156 -3.33 -16.21 -7.72
C ALA A 156 -2.23 -16.30 -6.64
N GLY A 157 -1.91 -15.17 -6.00
CA GLY A 157 -0.86 -15.10 -4.99
C GLY A 157 -1.26 -15.73 -3.65
N THR A 158 -0.40 -15.51 -2.66
CA THR A 158 -0.57 -16.00 -1.29
C THR A 158 -1.00 -14.84 -0.39
N PHE A 159 -1.96 -15.12 0.51
CA PHE A 159 -2.60 -14.12 1.36
C PHE A 159 -1.64 -13.42 2.32
N GLU A 160 -0.68 -14.14 2.90
CA GLU A 160 0.17 -13.64 3.99
C GLU A 160 1.65 -13.76 3.68
N GLY A 161 2.41 -12.80 4.21
CA GLY A 161 3.86 -12.77 4.26
C GLY A 161 4.32 -11.76 5.29
N ALA A 162 5.62 -11.46 5.32
CA ALA A 162 6.17 -10.50 6.26
C ALA A 162 7.44 -9.83 5.71
N ILE A 163 7.69 -8.61 6.19
CA ILE A 163 8.97 -7.91 6.06
C ILE A 163 9.51 -7.71 7.47
N GLY A 164 10.50 -8.50 7.87
CA GLY A 164 10.93 -8.54 9.27
C GLY A 164 9.77 -8.94 10.18
N GLY A 165 9.42 -8.08 11.14
CA GLY A 165 8.26 -8.26 12.02
C GLY A 165 6.94 -7.70 11.48
N THR A 166 6.96 -6.92 10.40
CA THR A 166 5.75 -6.28 9.85
C THR A 166 4.98 -7.27 8.97
N PRO A 167 3.70 -7.59 9.30
CA PRO A 167 2.87 -8.44 8.47
C PRO A 167 2.50 -7.73 7.15
N VAL A 168 2.52 -8.50 6.06
CA VAL A 168 2.14 -8.05 4.73
C VAL A 168 1.03 -8.97 4.21
N HIS A 169 -0.10 -8.39 3.82
CA HIS A 169 -1.24 -9.16 3.31
C HIS A 169 -1.61 -8.78 1.88
N ASN A 170 -1.77 -9.80 1.03
CA ASN A 170 -2.38 -9.67 -0.27
C ASN A 170 -3.91 -9.76 -0.13
N VAL A 171 -4.56 -8.61 -0.15
CA VAL A 171 -6.01 -8.44 -0.01
C VAL A 171 -6.74 -8.41 -1.35
N SER A 172 -6.17 -9.01 -2.40
CA SER A 172 -6.89 -9.23 -3.66
C SER A 172 -8.12 -10.11 -3.42
N VAL A 173 -9.29 -9.70 -3.94
CA VAL A 173 -10.55 -10.45 -3.77
C VAL A 173 -10.42 -11.94 -4.10
N PRO A 174 -9.75 -12.36 -5.20
CA PRO A 174 -9.56 -13.78 -5.50
C PRO A 174 -8.75 -14.55 -4.46
N VAL A 175 -7.75 -13.89 -3.83
CA VAL A 175 -6.91 -14.48 -2.78
C VAL A 175 -7.68 -14.60 -1.46
N MET A 176 -8.47 -13.57 -1.10
CA MET A 176 -9.26 -13.58 0.13
C MET A 176 -10.49 -14.50 0.06
N GLY A 177 -11.00 -14.75 -1.15
CA GLY A 177 -12.24 -15.50 -1.40
C GLY A 177 -13.49 -14.81 -0.81
N ARG A 178 -13.43 -13.50 -0.57
CA ARG A 178 -14.48 -12.66 0.02
C ARG A 178 -14.26 -11.19 -0.34
N ASP A 179 -15.28 -10.36 -0.10
CA ASP A 179 -15.27 -8.95 -0.53
C ASP A 179 -14.43 -8.03 0.36
N PHE A 180 -14.28 -8.35 1.64
CA PHE A 180 -13.49 -7.56 2.59
C PHE A 180 -12.83 -8.43 3.66
N TRP A 181 -11.75 -7.91 4.24
CA TRP A 181 -11.04 -8.52 5.35
C TRP A 181 -10.92 -7.55 6.52
N THR A 182 -11.03 -8.06 7.74
CA THR A 182 -10.88 -7.30 8.97
C THR A 182 -9.61 -7.75 9.68
N PHE A 183 -8.73 -6.80 10.00
CA PHE A 183 -7.53 -7.05 10.78
C PHE A 183 -7.73 -6.59 12.21
N GLU A 184 -7.39 -7.46 13.17
CA GLU A 184 -7.24 -7.06 14.56
C GLU A 184 -5.80 -6.62 14.78
N VAL A 185 -5.61 -5.39 15.27
CA VAL A 185 -4.29 -4.84 15.58
C VAL A 185 -4.15 -4.57 17.08
N PRO A 186 -2.93 -4.64 17.64
CA PRO A 186 -2.72 -4.32 19.04
C PRO A 186 -3.19 -2.90 19.36
N TYR A 187 -3.95 -2.75 20.44
CA TYR A 187 -4.30 -1.43 20.95
C TYR A 187 -3.07 -0.78 21.60
N PRO A 188 -2.61 0.40 21.14
CA PRO A 188 -1.48 1.07 21.75
C PRO A 188 -1.80 1.44 23.20
N VAL A 189 -0.99 0.97 24.14
CA VAL A 189 -1.13 1.38 25.54
C VAL A 189 -0.49 2.75 25.69
N HIS A 190 -1.26 3.79 25.97
CA HIS A 190 -0.69 5.06 26.39
C HIS A 190 0.09 4.84 27.69
N PRO A 191 1.40 5.17 27.77
CA PRO A 191 2.04 5.26 29.07
C PRO A 191 1.29 6.35 29.85
N ALA A 192 0.71 5.98 30.99
CA ALA A 192 0.08 6.96 31.88
C ALA A 192 1.09 8.07 32.15
N SER A 193 0.71 9.32 31.87
CA SER A 193 1.56 10.46 32.23
C SER A 193 1.85 10.37 33.73
N PRO A 194 3.13 10.43 34.15
CA PRO A 194 3.43 10.47 35.57
C PRO A 194 2.75 11.71 36.16
N VAL A 195 1.85 11.47 37.11
CA VAL A 195 1.26 12.54 37.92
C VAL A 195 2.41 13.14 38.72
N HIS A 196 2.83 14.36 38.35
CA HIS A 196 3.73 15.19 39.13
C HIS A 196 2.96 16.01 40.15
#